data_AF-A0A3R6K4L7-F1
#
_entry.id   AF-A0A3R6K4L7-F1
#
_cell.length_a   1.000
_cell.length_b   1.000
_cell.length_c   1.000
_cell.angle_alpha   90.00
_cell.angle_beta   90.00
_cell.angle_gamma   90.00
#
_symmetry.space_group_name_H-M   'P 1'
#
loop_
_entity.id
_entity.type
_entity.pdbx_description
1 polymer ?
#
loop_
_entity_poly.entity_id
_entity_poly.type
_entity_poly.pdbx_seq_one_letter_code
_entity_poly.pdbx_strand_id
1 'polypeptide(L)'
;MKIETKYDIASSVNIGAEYDKGVKKLFKSNEIIVPIMEMVIPEFEGCSQEEILNCLDLASITSDEVVSDAPVSETDEYRIRGEDAGIFDYLNQIFVGNIEEIETYSHIEWEEEFKEDVAMMMTGFSDILVRRGREEGREEGREETTVKFIWSLHEMKCTDEMISEAVKRPIDYVQDILKKDAPQ
;
A
#
# COMPACT_ATOMS: atom_id res chain seq x y z
N MET A 1 17.72 10.64 -1.96
CA MET A 1 16.65 9.74 -2.45
C MET A 1 17.06 9.26 -3.84
N LYS A 2 17.08 7.94 -4.08
CA LYS A 2 17.45 7.38 -5.41
C LYS A 2 16.38 7.75 -6.44
N ILE A 3 16.77 7.87 -7.71
CA ILE A 3 15.88 8.33 -8.80
C ILE A 3 14.74 7.32 -9.03
N GLU A 4 15.02 6.02 -8.92
CA GLU A 4 14.05 4.93 -8.98
C GLU A 4 12.93 5.11 -7.95
N THR A 5 13.28 5.43 -6.70
CA THR A 5 12.29 5.66 -5.63
C THR A 5 11.35 6.83 -5.95
N LYS A 6 11.79 7.83 -6.71
CA LYS A 6 10.91 8.93 -7.14
C LYS A 6 9.93 8.47 -8.23
N TYR A 7 10.35 7.57 -9.12
CA TYR A 7 9.50 7.01 -10.16
C TYR A 7 8.44 6.06 -9.59
N ASP A 8 8.81 5.23 -8.61
CA ASP A 8 7.86 4.33 -7.94
C ASP A 8 6.80 5.11 -7.17
N ILE A 9 7.18 6.17 -6.47
CA ILE A 9 6.21 7.05 -5.78
C ILE A 9 5.29 7.73 -6.81
N ALA A 10 5.85 8.25 -7.91
CA ALA A 10 5.06 8.93 -8.94
C ALA A 10 4.08 8.00 -9.66
N SER A 11 4.47 6.75 -9.95
CA SER A 11 3.57 5.75 -10.55
C SER A 11 2.51 5.27 -9.56
N SER A 12 2.86 5.09 -8.28
CA SER A 12 1.93 4.72 -7.20
C SER A 12 0.82 5.76 -6.98
N VAL A 13 1.16 7.05 -7.04
CA VAL A 13 0.19 8.16 -6.92
C VAL A 13 -0.86 8.09 -8.05
N ASN A 14 -0.44 7.74 -9.26
CA ASN A 14 -1.33 7.63 -10.42
C ASN A 14 -2.28 6.43 -10.29
N ILE A 15 -1.78 5.29 -9.79
CA ILE A 15 -2.59 4.09 -9.54
C ILE A 15 -3.63 4.35 -8.43
N GLY A 16 -3.23 5.08 -7.37
CA GLY A 16 -4.13 5.48 -6.29
C GLY A 16 -5.29 6.34 -6.78
N ALA A 17 -5.04 7.27 -7.71
CA ALA A 17 -6.06 8.14 -8.28
C ALA A 17 -7.06 7.37 -9.17
N GLU A 18 -6.59 6.40 -9.96
CA GLU A 18 -7.48 5.55 -10.77
C GLU A 18 -8.31 4.59 -9.91
N TYR A 19 -7.70 4.02 -8.87
CA TYR A 19 -8.39 3.19 -7.88
C TYR A 19 -9.48 3.97 -7.14
N ASP A 20 -9.16 5.14 -6.59
CA ASP A 20 -10.11 6.01 -5.91
C ASP A 20 -11.29 6.39 -6.81
N LYS A 21 -11.02 6.73 -8.07
CA LYS A 21 -12.06 7.02 -9.06
C LYS A 21 -12.96 5.81 -9.33
N GLY A 22 -12.40 4.61 -9.42
CA GLY A 22 -13.13 3.36 -9.59
C GLY A 22 -14.05 3.06 -8.40
N VAL A 23 -13.51 3.20 -7.19
CA VAL A 23 -14.24 3.01 -5.92
C VAL A 23 -15.38 4.02 -5.78
N LYS A 24 -15.11 5.31 -6.02
CA LYS A 24 -16.16 6.35 -6.01
C LYS A 24 -17.27 6.07 -7.02
N LYS A 25 -16.94 5.52 -8.19
CA LYS A 25 -17.94 5.14 -9.18
C LYS A 25 -18.78 3.94 -8.73
N LEU A 26 -18.16 2.96 -8.06
CA LEU A 26 -18.84 1.78 -7.55
C LEU A 26 -19.86 2.16 -6.46
N PHE A 27 -19.44 2.96 -5.48
CA PHE A 27 -20.28 3.37 -4.35
C PHE A 27 -21.33 4.43 -4.70
N LYS A 28 -21.29 5.02 -5.90
CA LYS A 28 -22.40 5.82 -6.44
C LYS A 28 -23.62 4.98 -6.85
N SER A 29 -23.48 3.66 -6.96
CA SER A 29 -24.60 2.78 -7.28
C SER A 29 -25.43 2.52 -6.04
N ASN A 30 -26.70 2.93 -6.05
CA ASN A 30 -27.61 2.72 -4.93
C ASN A 30 -27.83 1.23 -4.64
N GLU A 31 -27.76 0.37 -5.65
CA GLU A 31 -27.86 -1.10 -5.51
C GLU A 31 -26.68 -1.71 -4.72
N ILE A 32 -25.57 -0.98 -4.62
CA ILE A 32 -24.36 -1.44 -3.91
C ILE A 32 -24.27 -0.81 -2.52
N ILE A 33 -24.50 0.50 -2.42
CA ILE A 33 -24.34 1.23 -1.14
C ILE A 33 -25.48 0.90 -0.16
N VAL A 34 -26.72 0.71 -0.63
CA VAL A 34 -27.88 0.47 0.26
C VAL A 34 -27.73 -0.80 1.10
N PRO A 35 -27.41 -1.99 0.54
CA PRO A 35 -27.18 -3.18 1.36
C PRO A 35 -26.00 -3.03 2.34
N ILE A 36 -24.95 -2.30 1.94
CA ILE A 36 -23.79 -2.07 2.80
C ILE A 36 -24.16 -1.15 3.97
N MET A 37 -24.96 -0.11 3.73
CA MET A 37 -25.47 0.78 4.77
C MET A 37 -26.33 0.02 5.78
N GLU A 38 -27.22 -0.87 5.31
CA GLU A 38 -28.02 -1.76 6.18
C GLU A 38 -27.13 -2.63 7.09
N MET A 39 -26.01 -3.14 6.58
CA MET A 39 -25.13 -4.05 7.34
C MET A 39 -24.15 -3.35 8.28
N VAL A 40 -23.72 -2.12 7.95
CA VAL A 40 -22.60 -1.44 8.64
C VAL A 40 -23.08 -0.37 9.60
N ILE A 41 -24.26 0.22 9.36
CA ILE A 41 -24.76 1.38 10.10
C ILE A 41 -25.90 0.92 11.02
N PRO A 42 -25.71 0.92 12.35
CA PRO A 42 -26.73 0.45 13.31
C PRO A 42 -28.06 1.19 13.20
N GLU A 43 -28.06 2.45 12.76
CA GLU A 43 -29.27 3.26 12.56
C GLU A 43 -30.16 2.74 11.42
N PHE A 44 -29.61 1.94 10.50
CA PHE A 44 -30.37 1.27 9.45
C PHE A 44 -30.70 -0.19 9.76
N GLU A 45 -30.40 -0.66 10.98
CA GLU A 45 -30.73 -2.03 11.39
C GLU A 45 -32.26 -2.22 11.42
N GLY A 46 -32.76 -3.13 10.57
CA GLY A 46 -34.19 -3.40 10.43
C GLY A 46 -34.95 -2.41 9.54
N CYS A 47 -34.27 -1.42 8.93
CA CYS A 47 -34.83 -0.61 7.86
C CYS A 47 -34.90 -1.42 6.56
N SER A 48 -35.94 -1.20 5.76
CA SER A 48 -36.01 -1.75 4.40
C SER A 48 -35.06 -1.00 3.47
N GLN A 49 -34.60 -1.68 2.42
CA GLN A 49 -33.74 -1.08 1.40
C GLN A 49 -34.41 0.13 0.72
N GLU A 50 -35.75 0.17 0.62
CA GLU A 50 -36.49 1.32 0.09
C GLU A 50 -36.47 2.53 1.03
N GLU A 51 -36.51 2.32 2.35
CA GLU A 51 -36.39 3.40 3.33
C GLU A 51 -35.00 4.01 3.30
N ILE A 52 -33.97 3.16 3.24
CA ILE A 52 -32.57 3.59 3.13
C ILE A 52 -32.35 4.36 1.81
N LEU A 53 -32.91 3.86 0.70
CA LEU A 53 -32.83 4.52 -0.60
C LEU A 53 -33.47 5.91 -0.58
N ASN A 54 -34.65 6.07 0.05
CA ASN A 54 -35.30 7.37 0.18
C ASN A 54 -34.47 8.35 1.01
N CYS A 55 -33.74 7.89 2.04
CA CYS A 55 -32.82 8.74 2.79
C CYS A 55 -31.65 9.26 1.93
N LEU A 56 -31.16 8.46 0.99
CA LEU A 56 -30.12 8.86 0.04
C LEU A 56 -30.65 9.88 -0.99
N ASP A 57 -31.86 9.65 -1.51
CA ASP A 57 -32.45 10.53 -2.52
C ASP A 57 -32.88 11.89 -1.93
N LEU A 58 -33.31 11.93 -0.67
CA LEU A 58 -33.61 13.19 0.05
C LEU A 58 -32.35 14.04 0.32
N ALA A 59 -31.16 13.44 0.22
CA ALA A 59 -29.87 14.09 0.44
C ALA A 59 -29.07 14.34 -0.84
N SER A 60 -29.68 14.18 -2.03
CA SER A 60 -29.02 14.51 -3.30
C SER A 60 -28.84 16.03 -3.42
N ILE A 61 -27.76 16.53 -2.82
CA ILE A 61 -27.20 17.84 -3.11
C ILE A 61 -26.73 17.77 -4.56
N THR A 62 -27.63 18.15 -5.46
CA THR A 62 -27.40 18.19 -6.91
C THR A 62 -26.47 19.33 -7.33
N SER A 63 -26.01 20.15 -6.38
CA SER A 63 -25.07 21.21 -6.64
C SER A 63 -23.63 20.70 -6.58
N ASP A 64 -22.93 20.84 -7.71
CA ASP A 64 -21.48 20.74 -7.84
C ASP A 64 -20.80 21.96 -7.20
N GLU A 65 -21.28 22.37 -6.02
CA GLU A 65 -20.67 23.46 -5.26
C GLU A 65 -19.33 22.95 -4.74
N VAL A 66 -18.28 23.37 -5.43
CA VAL A 66 -16.92 23.23 -4.95
C VAL A 66 -16.87 23.91 -3.58
N VAL A 67 -16.54 23.16 -2.54
CA VAL A 67 -16.19 23.72 -1.24
C VAL A 67 -14.93 24.54 -1.46
N SER A 68 -15.13 25.83 -1.74
CA SER A 68 -14.08 26.83 -1.74
C SER A 68 -13.54 26.88 -0.32
N ASP A 69 -12.23 26.71 -0.15
CA ASP A 69 -11.52 27.15 1.05
C ASP A 69 -11.73 28.67 1.14
N ALA A 70 -12.86 29.09 1.72
CA ALA A 70 -13.08 30.48 2.05
C ALA A 70 -11.93 30.89 2.98
N PRO A 71 -11.23 32.00 2.72
CA PRO A 71 -10.27 32.49 3.68
C PRO A 71 -11.07 32.79 4.95
N VAL A 72 -10.77 32.04 6.00
CA VAL A 72 -11.40 32.15 7.31
C VAL A 72 -11.28 33.61 7.74
N SER A 73 -12.36 34.38 7.64
CA SER A 73 -12.42 35.72 8.20
C SER A 73 -12.33 35.59 9.71
N GLU A 74 -11.51 36.45 10.32
CA GLU A 74 -11.03 36.40 11.72
C GLU A 74 -12.10 36.44 12.83
N THR A 75 -13.38 36.17 12.54
CA THR A 75 -14.48 36.29 13.50
C THR A 75 -15.19 34.98 13.86
N ASP A 76 -14.86 33.85 13.24
CA ASP A 76 -15.41 32.56 13.67
C ASP A 76 -14.47 31.92 14.70
N GLU A 77 -14.85 32.07 15.97
CA GLU A 77 -14.26 31.40 17.13
C GLU A 77 -14.47 29.88 17.07
N TYR A 78 -13.81 29.21 16.12
CA TYR A 78 -13.43 27.81 16.24
C TYR A 78 -11.90 27.70 16.22
N ARG A 79 -11.23 28.58 16.98
CA ARG A 79 -9.88 28.28 17.43
C ARG A 79 -9.99 27.00 18.25
N ILE A 80 -9.63 25.89 17.61
CA ILE A 80 -9.03 24.72 18.25
C ILE A 80 -7.99 25.29 19.22
N ARG A 81 -8.42 25.47 20.48
CA ARG A 81 -7.51 25.77 21.57
C ARG A 81 -6.59 24.56 21.65
N GLY A 82 -5.31 24.79 21.94
CA GLY A 82 -4.24 23.77 21.89
C GLY A 82 -4.37 22.59 22.86
N GLU A 83 -5.59 22.15 23.17
CA GLU A 83 -5.95 20.97 23.95
C GLU A 83 -6.34 19.79 23.03
N ASP A 84 -6.61 20.01 21.73
CA ASP A 84 -6.92 18.95 20.74
C ASP A 84 -5.67 18.23 20.17
N ALA A 85 -4.55 18.25 20.90
CA ALA A 85 -3.40 17.42 20.56
C ALA A 85 -3.71 15.92 20.72
N GLY A 86 -4.74 15.56 21.48
CA GLY A 86 -5.03 14.16 21.85
C GLY A 86 -5.29 13.23 20.67
N ILE A 87 -5.96 13.69 19.60
CA ILE A 87 -6.21 12.83 18.43
C ILE A 87 -4.95 12.61 17.62
N PHE A 88 -4.12 13.64 17.46
CA PHE A 88 -2.86 13.53 16.74
C PHE A 88 -1.83 12.75 17.53
N ASP A 89 -1.81 12.91 18.86
CA ASP A 89 -0.95 12.16 19.76
C ASP A 89 -1.34 10.68 19.76
N TYR A 90 -2.62 10.34 19.95
CA TYR A 90 -3.15 8.98 19.83
C TYR A 90 -2.79 8.31 18.50
N LEU A 91 -3.03 9.01 17.38
CA LEU A 91 -2.67 8.49 16.06
C LEU A 91 -1.17 8.29 15.90
N ASN A 92 -0.36 9.21 16.45
CA ASN A 92 1.10 9.08 16.41
C ASN A 92 1.57 7.87 17.24
N GLN A 93 0.96 7.60 18.40
CA GLN A 93 1.25 6.41 19.20
C GLN A 93 0.87 5.11 18.47
N ILE A 94 -0.22 5.10 17.69
CA ILE A 94 -0.57 3.96 16.82
C ILE A 94 0.54 3.69 15.80
N PHE A 95 1.08 4.75 15.16
CA PHE A 95 2.16 4.59 14.19
C PHE A 95 3.49 4.17 14.82
N VAL A 96 3.74 4.56 16.07
CA VAL A 96 4.95 4.20 16.83
C VAL A 96 4.79 2.83 17.53
N GLY A 97 3.57 2.31 17.65
CA GLY A 97 3.26 1.04 18.30
C GLY A 97 3.34 1.09 19.83
N ASN A 98 3.06 2.23 20.44
CA ASN A 98 3.13 2.40 21.90
C ASN A 98 1.80 2.04 22.57
N ILE A 99 1.60 0.75 22.87
CA ILE A 99 0.33 0.20 23.34
C ILE A 99 -0.07 0.77 24.72
N GLU A 100 0.86 0.97 25.64
CA GLU A 100 0.58 1.51 26.99
C GLU A 100 -0.05 2.92 26.94
N GLU A 101 0.42 3.74 26.00
CA GLU A 101 -0.08 5.11 25.81
C GLU A 101 -1.39 5.13 25.01
N ILE A 102 -1.62 4.16 24.11
CA ILE A 102 -2.89 3.97 23.39
C ILE A 102 -4.00 3.48 24.34
N GLU A 103 -3.67 2.63 25.31
CA GLU A 103 -4.59 2.14 26.34
C GLU A 103 -5.09 3.26 27.27
N THR A 104 -4.35 4.35 27.40
CA THR A 104 -4.78 5.51 28.21
C THR A 104 -5.88 6.34 27.54
N TYR A 105 -6.05 6.21 26.21
CA TYR A 105 -7.12 6.86 25.45
C TYR A 105 -8.27 5.93 25.08
N SER A 106 -8.03 4.62 25.04
CA SER A 106 -9.04 3.61 24.69
C SER A 106 -9.49 2.85 25.94
N HIS A 107 -10.76 2.99 26.33
CA HIS A 107 -11.39 2.14 27.34
C HIS A 107 -11.69 0.74 26.79
N ILE A 108 -10.74 0.14 26.07
CA ILE A 108 -10.89 -1.15 25.41
C ILE A 108 -10.02 -2.13 26.19
N GLU A 109 -10.65 -3.11 26.84
CA GLU A 109 -9.95 -4.24 27.42
C GLU A 109 -9.53 -5.18 26.29
N TRP A 110 -8.25 -5.14 25.91
CA TRP A 110 -7.69 -6.04 24.92
C TRP A 110 -7.35 -7.38 25.58
N GLU A 111 -7.79 -8.48 24.97
CA GLU A 111 -7.38 -9.82 25.38
C GLU A 111 -5.86 -9.99 25.22
N GLU A 112 -5.20 -10.60 26.22
CA GLU A 112 -3.73 -10.76 26.25
C GLU A 112 -3.19 -11.53 25.04
N GLU A 113 -3.95 -12.50 24.52
CA GLU A 113 -3.61 -13.24 23.30
C GLU A 113 -3.55 -12.32 22.07
N PHE A 114 -4.44 -11.33 22.00
CA PHE A 114 -4.46 -10.35 20.92
C PHE A 114 -3.29 -9.34 21.04
N LYS A 115 -2.90 -8.98 22.27
CA LYS A 115 -1.72 -8.13 22.50
C LYS A 115 -0.42 -8.81 22.07
N GLU A 116 -0.27 -10.10 22.37
CA GLU A 116 0.89 -10.90 21.94
C GLU A 116 0.94 -11.06 20.42
N ASP A 117 -0.20 -11.29 19.77
CA ASP A 117 -0.28 -11.43 18.31
C ASP A 117 0.05 -10.13 17.57
N VAL A 118 -0.46 -8.98 18.03
CA VAL A 118 -0.14 -7.67 17.44
C VAL A 118 1.33 -7.34 17.65
N ALA A 119 1.88 -7.61 18.84
CA ALA A 119 3.31 -7.41 19.11
C ALA A 119 4.16 -8.28 18.18
N MET A 120 3.90 -9.59 18.07
CA MET A 120 4.65 -10.51 17.20
C MET A 120 4.52 -10.16 15.71
N MET A 121 3.33 -9.78 15.24
CA MET A 121 3.09 -9.43 13.84
C MET A 121 3.80 -8.11 13.46
N MET A 122 3.83 -7.13 14.38
CA MET A 122 4.41 -5.82 14.12
C MET A 122 5.93 -5.77 14.34
N THR A 123 6.49 -6.54 15.29
CA THR A 123 7.93 -6.60 15.56
C THR A 123 8.68 -7.69 14.79
N GLY A 124 8.42 -7.80 13.48
CA GLY A 124 9.12 -8.80 12.66
C GLY A 124 8.82 -8.72 11.17
N PHE A 125 7.64 -8.23 10.79
CA PHE A 125 7.25 -8.14 9.38
C PHE A 125 8.17 -7.21 8.57
N SER A 126 8.54 -6.05 9.14
CA SER A 126 9.51 -5.13 8.54
C SER A 126 10.89 -5.80 8.36
N ASP A 127 11.37 -6.52 9.36
CA ASP A 127 12.66 -7.22 9.29
C ASP A 127 12.66 -8.38 8.27
N ILE A 128 11.53 -9.07 8.11
CA ILE A 128 11.34 -10.12 7.10
C ILE A 128 11.36 -9.53 5.70
N LEU A 129 10.63 -8.42 5.46
CA LEU A 129 10.64 -7.72 4.17
C LEU A 129 12.04 -7.18 3.83
N VAL A 130 12.74 -6.60 4.80
CA VAL A 130 14.10 -6.08 4.61
C VAL A 130 15.10 -7.21 4.35
N ARG A 131 15.01 -8.34 5.05
CA ARG A 131 15.84 -9.52 4.78
C ARG A 131 15.58 -10.08 3.40
N ARG A 132 14.31 -10.26 3.04
CA ARG A 132 13.89 -10.77 1.74
C ARG A 132 14.39 -9.89 0.60
N GLY A 133 14.19 -8.57 0.68
CA GLY A 133 14.69 -7.65 -0.35
C GLY A 133 16.21 -7.63 -0.48
N ARG A 134 16.96 -7.83 0.62
CA ARG A 134 18.42 -7.97 0.56
C ARG A 134 18.86 -9.29 -0.08
N GLU A 135 18.16 -10.37 0.19
CA GLU A 135 18.48 -11.69 -0.35
C GLU A 135 18.14 -11.79 -1.83
N GLU A 136 16.94 -11.33 -2.22
CA GLU A 136 16.51 -11.22 -3.63
C GLU A 136 17.46 -10.32 -4.43
N GLY A 137 17.82 -9.13 -3.91
CA GLY A 137 18.78 -8.25 -4.59
C GLY A 137 20.20 -8.82 -4.70
N ARG A 138 20.61 -9.71 -3.78
CA ARG A 138 21.90 -10.40 -3.85
C ARG A 138 21.89 -11.54 -4.85
N GLU A 139 20.77 -12.23 -4.98
CA GLU A 139 20.56 -13.29 -5.97
C GLU A 139 20.46 -12.71 -7.38
N GLU A 140 19.68 -11.64 -7.56
CA GLU A 140 19.56 -10.91 -8.81
C GLU A 140 20.91 -10.36 -9.28
N GLY A 141 21.69 -9.72 -8.40
CA GLY A 141 23.04 -9.23 -8.76
C GLY A 141 24.02 -10.35 -9.12
N ARG A 142 23.85 -11.56 -8.57
CA ARG A 142 24.64 -12.75 -8.96
C ARG A 142 24.22 -13.29 -10.32
N GLU A 143 22.92 -13.32 -10.60
CA GLU A 143 22.43 -13.71 -11.92
C GLU A 143 22.88 -12.71 -12.98
N GLU A 144 22.77 -11.41 -12.73
CA GLU A 144 23.18 -10.35 -13.66
C GLU A 144 24.67 -10.41 -13.99
N THR A 145 25.53 -10.65 -12.99
CA THR A 145 26.97 -10.85 -13.21
C THR A 145 27.27 -12.14 -13.97
N THR A 146 26.52 -13.22 -13.73
CA THR A 146 26.65 -14.47 -14.48
C THR A 146 26.25 -14.28 -15.94
N VAL A 147 25.17 -13.55 -16.22
CA VAL A 147 24.72 -13.19 -17.57
C VAL A 147 25.77 -12.36 -18.30
N LYS A 148 26.33 -11.32 -17.66
CA LYS A 148 27.42 -10.51 -18.23
C LYS A 148 28.68 -11.34 -18.53
N PHE A 149 29.01 -12.29 -17.66
CA PHE A 149 30.13 -13.20 -17.86
C PHE A 149 29.92 -14.17 -19.02
N ILE A 150 28.71 -14.72 -19.18
CA ILE A 150 28.33 -15.56 -20.33
C ILE A 150 28.49 -14.80 -21.65
N TRP A 151 27.97 -13.57 -21.71
CA TRP A 151 28.12 -12.70 -22.89
C TRP A 151 29.59 -12.40 -23.21
N SER A 152 30.40 -12.10 -22.19
CA SER A 152 31.84 -11.85 -22.35
C SER A 152 32.59 -13.06 -22.94
N LEU A 153 32.26 -14.27 -22.48
CA LEU A 153 32.86 -15.51 -23.01
C LEU A 153 32.38 -15.82 -24.43
N HIS A 154 31.12 -15.53 -24.74
CA HIS A 154 30.57 -15.67 -26.09
C HIS A 154 31.25 -14.69 -27.07
N GLU A 155 31.52 -13.45 -26.66
CA GLU A 155 32.28 -12.47 -27.45
C GLU A 155 33.73 -12.92 -27.71
N MET A 156 34.34 -13.65 -26.77
CA MET A 156 35.66 -14.29 -26.94
C MET A 156 35.61 -15.53 -27.86
N LYS A 157 34.45 -15.85 -28.46
CA LYS A 157 34.20 -17.02 -29.33
C LYS A 157 34.43 -18.37 -28.64
N CYS A 158 34.21 -18.45 -27.33
CA CYS A 158 34.12 -19.73 -26.63
C CYS A 158 32.89 -20.52 -27.10
N THR A 159 32.97 -21.85 -27.13
CA THR A 159 31.80 -22.69 -27.46
C THR A 159 30.83 -22.78 -26.29
N ASP A 160 29.55 -23.00 -26.56
CA ASP A 160 28.50 -23.10 -25.55
C ASP A 160 28.82 -24.16 -24.47
N GLU A 161 29.51 -25.25 -24.83
CA GLU A 161 29.95 -26.28 -23.89
C GLU A 161 31.03 -25.76 -22.91
N MET A 162 31.98 -24.98 -23.42
CA MET A 162 33.03 -24.37 -22.57
C MET A 162 32.44 -23.31 -21.64
N ILE A 163 31.47 -22.55 -22.12
CA ILE A 163 30.76 -21.55 -21.32
C ILE A 163 29.94 -22.24 -20.24
N SER A 164 29.16 -23.26 -20.60
CA SER A 164 28.36 -24.09 -19.68
C SER A 164 29.21 -24.65 -18.54
N GLU A 165 30.41 -25.17 -18.84
CA GLU A 165 31.35 -25.67 -17.84
C GLU A 165 31.89 -24.55 -16.93
N ALA A 166 32.21 -23.38 -17.50
CA ALA A 166 32.75 -22.24 -16.76
C ALA A 166 31.73 -21.64 -15.76
N VAL A 167 30.46 -21.53 -16.15
CA VAL A 167 29.37 -21.08 -15.25
C VAL A 167 28.71 -22.20 -14.45
N LYS A 168 29.06 -23.47 -14.71
CA LYS A 168 28.47 -24.66 -14.08
C LYS A 168 26.93 -24.68 -14.20
N ARG A 169 26.43 -24.28 -15.37
CA ARG A 169 25.01 -24.23 -15.71
C ARG A 169 24.75 -25.05 -16.97
N PRO A 170 23.54 -25.62 -17.16
CA PRO A 170 23.22 -26.40 -18.35
C PRO A 170 23.42 -25.61 -19.64
N ILE A 171 23.72 -26.31 -20.74
CA ILE A 171 23.88 -25.69 -22.06
C ILE A 171 22.60 -24.94 -22.46
N ASP A 172 21.43 -25.50 -22.16
CA ASP A 172 20.12 -24.88 -22.44
C ASP A 172 19.99 -23.48 -21.78
N TYR A 173 20.52 -23.33 -20.56
CA TYR A 173 20.52 -22.05 -19.84
C TYR A 173 21.41 -21.00 -20.51
N VAL A 174 22.59 -21.41 -20.99
CA VAL A 174 23.52 -20.53 -21.73
C VAL A 174 22.88 -20.08 -23.04
N GLN A 175 22.27 -21.01 -23.78
CA GLN A 175 21.60 -20.71 -25.05
C GLN A 175 20.40 -19.78 -24.87
N ASP A 176 19.61 -19.96 -23.81
CA ASP A 176 18.47 -19.09 -23.54
C ASP A 176 18.88 -17.66 -23.13
N ILE A 177 20.05 -17.49 -22.50
CA ILE A 177 20.62 -16.17 -22.23
C ILE A 177 21.12 -15.50 -23.52
N LEU A 178 21.79 -16.25 -24.39
CA LEU A 178 22.33 -15.72 -25.65
C LEU A 178 21.26 -15.46 -26.73
N LYS A 179 20.06 -16.06 -26.60
CA LYS A 179 18.88 -15.74 -27.43
C LYS A 179 18.21 -14.42 -27.06
N LYS A 180 18.41 -13.91 -25.83
CA LYS A 180 17.86 -12.64 -25.37
C LYS A 180 18.74 -11.49 -25.84
N ASP A 181 18.20 -10.27 -25.88
CA ASP A 181 18.99 -9.09 -26.22
C ASP A 181 20.20 -8.95 -25.28
N ALA A 182 21.32 -8.50 -25.83
CA ALA A 182 22.53 -8.28 -25.05
C ALA A 182 22.24 -7.29 -23.90
N PRO A 183 22.73 -7.56 -22.68
CA PRO A 183 22.57 -6.65 -21.56
C PRO A 183 23.23 -5.30 -21.89
N GLN A 184 22.54 -4.19 -21.57
CA GLN A 184 23.07 -2.82 -21.74
C GLN A 184 24.11 -2.44 -20.69
#